data_AF-A0A317DQR5-F1
#
_entry.id   AF-A0A317DQR5-F1
#
_cell.length_a   1.000
_cell.length_b   1.000
_cell.length_c   1.000
_cell.angle_alpha   90.00
_cell.angle_beta   90.00
_cell.angle_gamma   90.00
#
_symmetry.space_group_name_H-M   'P 1'
#
loop_
_entity.id
_entity.type
_entity.pdbx_description
1 polymer ?
#
loop_
_entity_poly.entity_id
_entity_poly.type
_entity_poly.pdbx_seq_one_letter_code
_entity_poly.pdbx_strand_id
1 'polypeptide(L)'
;MSDAGARGKQAAATATASAVDPVVKVVREILSGIPAGCSWLLPVTSDGQVVDFRIEATSGRGPDICGRGVSRVGGRLSELYPSMVGGPLWQLYHQVMFTGQPGQLPDFRYEEKRAGVIAESLFDVSVHRVLGGLLVCWQRLDEDQRRMDKAELLGSLGWAEYDLTTGRSQWSPGMYRIFARDPALGALSRAEQAAALFPEDFGLREAAWQTLDSGATSDVTVRFRAGTSVKYLRILSDTARDADGAPLKIYAVVQDVTARVDSRTAIEQLSDQLHTREMTALAEHRLAGQLQNLIQPVPREPFPLAGLEAMVSYLPAESAVRVGGDWYHAQTLPDGQVALAVGDVAGHGLEAASGMAHLRFALVAWLSIGIRDPGTLLGHLNHLCRQLAITGTAVIARYDPTTRLLSWTRAGHMAPLLARAGTTAALDRPSGLLLGADDGARYPVVSPRLEVDDLVLLYTDGLVERRSGGADDLLGRVRRALSDLSALPGDEMLVRLPGLLHYASPDDDTCTLAVRVLP
;
A
#
# COMPACT_ATOMS: atom_id res chain seq x y z
N MET A 1 -58.62 25.06 -18.31
CA MET A 1 -59.86 25.01 -19.11
C MET A 1 -59.76 23.82 -20.03
N SER A 2 -60.65 22.85 -20.08
CA SER A 2 -61.85 22.53 -19.28
C SER A 2 -62.36 21.18 -19.80
N ASP A 3 -62.90 20.41 -18.87
CA ASP A 3 -64.01 19.47 -19.04
C ASP A 3 -63.85 18.17 -19.82
N ALA A 4 -63.61 17.11 -19.04
CA ALA A 4 -64.63 16.15 -18.61
C ALA A 4 -65.98 16.13 -19.36
N GLY A 5 -66.40 14.94 -19.80
CA GLY A 5 -67.81 14.73 -20.17
C GLY A 5 -68.16 13.44 -20.90
N ALA A 6 -68.36 12.37 -20.12
CA ALA A 6 -69.43 11.37 -20.32
C ALA A 6 -69.39 10.38 -21.51
N ARG A 7 -69.04 9.13 -21.15
CA ARG A 7 -69.93 7.95 -21.15
C ARG A 7 -70.80 7.70 -22.40
N GLY A 8 -70.48 6.63 -23.13
CA GLY A 8 -71.47 5.92 -23.95
C GLY A 8 -70.87 4.80 -24.80
N LYS A 9 -71.27 3.55 -24.51
CA LYS A 9 -71.14 2.33 -25.34
C LYS A 9 -69.80 1.57 -25.31
N GLN A 10 -69.59 0.95 -24.16
CA GLN A 10 -69.29 -0.48 -24.04
C GLN A 10 -70.22 -1.32 -24.95
N ALA A 11 -69.68 -2.12 -25.87
CA ALA A 11 -70.23 -3.41 -26.28
C ALA A 11 -69.24 -4.19 -27.16
N ALA A 12 -68.98 -5.43 -26.72
CA ALA A 12 -68.45 -6.57 -27.47
C ALA A 12 -66.94 -6.61 -27.80
N ALA A 13 -66.12 -6.92 -26.78
CA ALA A 13 -65.01 -7.87 -26.91
C ALA A 13 -64.38 -8.12 -25.52
N THR A 14 -65.02 -8.93 -24.68
CA THR A 14 -64.44 -9.34 -23.39
C THR A 14 -64.31 -10.86 -23.33
N ALA A 15 -63.06 -11.29 -23.42
CA ALA A 15 -62.44 -12.39 -22.67
C ALA A 15 -63.20 -13.71 -22.49
N THR A 16 -62.81 -14.73 -23.26
CA THR A 16 -62.84 -16.13 -22.81
C THR A 16 -61.59 -16.39 -21.95
N ALA A 17 -61.65 -16.03 -20.67
CA ALA A 17 -60.75 -16.56 -19.66
C ALA A 17 -61.18 -18.01 -19.35
N SER A 18 -60.37 -18.98 -19.79
CA SER A 18 -60.54 -20.41 -19.49
C SER A 18 -60.48 -20.63 -17.97
N ALA A 19 -61.57 -21.12 -17.38
CA ALA A 19 -61.59 -21.57 -15.99
C ALA A 19 -60.56 -22.70 -15.80
N VAL A 20 -59.55 -22.48 -14.96
CA VAL A 20 -58.58 -23.51 -14.58
C VAL A 20 -59.31 -24.56 -13.72
N ASP A 21 -59.22 -25.82 -14.12
CA ASP A 21 -59.81 -26.97 -13.41
C ASP A 21 -59.43 -26.94 -11.90
N PRO A 22 -60.40 -27.11 -10.97
CA PRO A 22 -60.15 -27.13 -9.52
C PRO A 22 -59.00 -28.06 -9.11
N VAL A 23 -58.82 -29.18 -9.81
CA VAL A 23 -57.76 -30.16 -9.53
C VAL A 23 -56.37 -29.57 -9.83
N VAL A 24 -56.24 -28.80 -10.91
CA VAL A 24 -54.98 -28.15 -11.30
C VAL A 24 -54.53 -27.14 -10.25
N LYS A 25 -55.48 -26.41 -9.64
CA LYS A 25 -55.18 -25.44 -8.58
C LYS A 25 -54.58 -26.12 -7.34
N VAL A 26 -55.15 -27.25 -6.93
CA VAL A 26 -54.67 -28.04 -5.78
C VAL A 26 -53.29 -28.64 -6.03
N VAL A 27 -53.05 -29.21 -7.22
CA VAL A 27 -51.75 -29.81 -7.56
C VAL A 27 -50.64 -28.75 -7.62
N ARG A 28 -50.93 -27.55 -8.13
CA ARG A 28 -49.99 -26.42 -8.12
C ARG A 28 -49.61 -26.00 -6.70
N GLU A 29 -50.59 -25.93 -5.80
CA GLU A 29 -50.37 -25.58 -4.40
C GLU A 29 -49.49 -26.61 -3.69
N ILE A 30 -49.76 -27.91 -3.88
CA ILE A 30 -48.96 -29.00 -3.31
C ILE A 30 -47.52 -28.97 -3.84
N LEU A 31 -47.33 -28.87 -5.16
CA LEU A 31 -45.98 -28.85 -5.75
C LEU A 31 -45.18 -27.60 -5.38
N SER A 32 -45.84 -26.48 -5.10
CA SER A 32 -45.17 -25.26 -4.64
C SER A 32 -44.46 -25.44 -3.29
N GLY A 33 -44.93 -26.38 -2.46
CA GLY A 33 -44.34 -26.72 -1.16
C GLY A 33 -43.27 -27.81 -1.19
N ILE A 34 -43.06 -28.50 -2.33
CA ILE A 34 -42.13 -29.62 -2.44
C ILE A 34 -40.72 -29.10 -2.82
N PRO A 35 -39.65 -29.44 -2.06
CA PRO A 35 -38.28 -28.99 -2.34
C PRO A 35 -37.64 -29.65 -3.57
N ALA A 36 -38.19 -30.77 -4.05
CA ALA A 36 -37.65 -31.56 -5.16
C ALA A 36 -38.06 -30.98 -6.52
N GLY A 37 -37.25 -31.21 -7.56
CA GLY A 37 -37.50 -30.79 -8.95
C GLY A 37 -38.59 -31.63 -9.64
N CYS A 38 -39.85 -31.50 -9.18
CA CYS A 38 -40.97 -32.27 -9.68
C CYS A 38 -41.85 -31.45 -10.63
N SER A 39 -42.33 -32.07 -11.70
CA SER A 39 -43.25 -31.51 -12.68
C SER A 39 -44.43 -32.45 -12.88
N TRP A 40 -45.63 -31.88 -12.97
CA TRP A 40 -46.85 -32.62 -13.29
C TRP A 40 -47.25 -32.35 -14.74
N LEU A 41 -47.35 -33.42 -15.51
CA LEU A 41 -47.54 -33.44 -16.95
C LEU A 41 -48.93 -33.99 -17.28
N LEU A 42 -49.71 -33.26 -18.06
CA LEU A 42 -50.99 -33.76 -18.59
C LEU A 42 -50.81 -34.24 -20.03
N PRO A 43 -51.38 -35.40 -20.41
CA PRO A 43 -51.29 -35.90 -21.76
C PRO A 43 -52.07 -35.00 -22.72
N VAL A 44 -51.45 -34.69 -23.87
CA VAL A 44 -52.12 -34.10 -25.03
C VAL A 44 -52.44 -35.25 -25.97
N THR A 45 -53.71 -35.47 -26.26
CA THR A 45 -54.17 -36.60 -27.08
C THR A 45 -54.68 -36.14 -28.44
N SER A 46 -54.45 -36.97 -29.46
CA SER A 46 -55.06 -36.89 -30.79
C SER A 46 -55.54 -38.28 -31.16
N ASP A 47 -56.79 -38.42 -31.63
CA ASP A 47 -57.40 -39.71 -31.98
C ASP A 47 -57.26 -40.81 -30.91
N GLY A 48 -57.37 -40.42 -29.64
CA GLY A 48 -57.30 -41.34 -28.49
C GLY A 48 -55.87 -41.79 -28.11
N GLN A 49 -54.85 -41.37 -28.85
CA GLN A 49 -53.45 -41.63 -28.51
C GLN A 49 -52.79 -40.40 -27.88
N VAL A 50 -51.94 -40.61 -26.88
CA VAL A 50 -51.10 -39.53 -26.33
C VAL A 50 -50.06 -39.18 -27.39
N VAL A 51 -50.04 -37.93 -27.83
CA VAL A 51 -49.10 -37.41 -28.82
C VAL A 51 -48.07 -36.46 -28.22
N ASP A 52 -48.37 -35.88 -27.05
CA ASP A 52 -47.45 -35.01 -26.32
C ASP A 52 -47.84 -34.91 -24.83
N PHE A 53 -47.05 -34.17 -24.05
CA PHE A 53 -47.34 -33.84 -22.66
C PHE A 53 -47.23 -32.33 -22.43
N ARG A 54 -48.20 -31.75 -21.73
CA ARG A 54 -48.16 -30.34 -21.31
C ARG A 54 -47.79 -30.24 -19.83
N ILE A 55 -46.85 -29.37 -19.50
CA ILE A 55 -46.44 -29.11 -18.11
C ILE A 55 -47.49 -28.24 -17.45
N GLU A 56 -48.27 -28.78 -16.52
CA GLU A 56 -49.39 -28.06 -15.91
C GLU A 56 -49.03 -27.48 -14.53
N ALA A 57 -48.04 -28.07 -13.87
CA ALA A 57 -47.47 -27.58 -12.62
C ALA A 57 -46.01 -28.03 -12.47
N THR A 58 -45.20 -27.24 -11.76
CA THR A 58 -43.83 -27.59 -11.36
C THR A 58 -43.57 -27.07 -9.96
N SER A 59 -42.70 -27.74 -9.21
CA SER A 59 -42.15 -27.16 -7.98
C SER A 59 -41.36 -25.90 -8.31
N GLY A 60 -41.41 -24.92 -7.40
CA GLY A 60 -40.78 -23.61 -7.59
C GLY A 60 -39.27 -23.59 -7.30
N ARG A 61 -38.73 -24.63 -6.68
CA ARG A 61 -37.30 -24.77 -6.33
C ARG A 61 -36.69 -25.89 -7.15
N GLY A 62 -35.82 -25.52 -8.10
CA GLY A 62 -35.22 -26.44 -9.08
C GLY A 62 -35.54 -25.99 -10.50
N PRO A 63 -34.85 -24.96 -11.03
CA PRO A 63 -34.94 -24.66 -12.45
C PRO A 63 -34.49 -25.87 -13.26
N ASP A 64 -35.02 -26.02 -14.47
CA ASP A 64 -34.49 -27.03 -15.39
C ASP A 64 -33.03 -26.73 -15.77
N ILE A 65 -32.42 -27.62 -16.54
CA ILE A 65 -31.05 -27.45 -17.04
C ILE A 65 -30.85 -26.16 -17.87
N CYS A 66 -31.93 -25.54 -18.35
CA CYS A 66 -31.94 -24.27 -19.07
C CYS A 66 -32.26 -23.05 -18.18
N GLY A 67 -32.30 -23.22 -16.85
CA GLY A 67 -32.63 -22.13 -15.92
C GLY A 67 -34.13 -21.79 -15.85
N ARG A 68 -35.00 -22.55 -16.52
CA ARG A 68 -36.44 -22.32 -16.60
C ARG A 68 -37.13 -22.96 -15.39
N GLY A 69 -37.63 -22.14 -14.48
CA GLY A 69 -38.42 -22.57 -13.31
C GLY A 69 -39.90 -22.75 -13.66
N VAL A 70 -40.76 -21.95 -13.04
CA VAL A 70 -42.23 -21.93 -13.28
C VAL A 70 -42.62 -21.43 -14.68
N SER A 71 -41.69 -20.82 -15.43
CA SER A 71 -41.92 -20.34 -16.80
C SER A 71 -42.22 -21.44 -17.81
N ARG A 72 -42.05 -22.72 -17.42
CA ARG A 72 -42.36 -23.89 -18.24
C ARG A 72 -43.83 -24.29 -18.20
N VAL A 73 -44.59 -23.81 -17.21
CA VAL A 73 -46.01 -24.15 -17.04
C VAL A 73 -46.81 -23.63 -18.23
N GLY A 74 -47.64 -24.49 -18.80
CA GLY A 74 -48.43 -24.25 -20.02
C GLY A 74 -47.73 -24.68 -21.30
N GLY A 75 -46.41 -24.92 -21.28
CA GLY A 75 -45.65 -25.35 -22.45
C GLY A 75 -45.76 -26.85 -22.73
N ARG A 76 -45.60 -27.22 -24.00
CA ARG A 76 -45.53 -28.61 -24.46
C ARG A 76 -44.12 -29.16 -24.31
N LEU A 77 -44.00 -30.43 -23.94
CA LEU A 77 -42.71 -31.07 -23.72
C LEU A 77 -41.89 -31.15 -25.01
N SER A 78 -42.54 -31.46 -26.14
CA SER A 78 -41.90 -31.49 -27.46
C SER A 78 -41.32 -30.15 -27.92
N GLU A 79 -41.92 -29.04 -27.50
CA GLU A 79 -41.46 -27.68 -27.82
C GLU A 79 -40.34 -27.22 -26.89
N LEU A 80 -40.46 -27.53 -25.59
CA LEU A 80 -39.51 -27.10 -24.57
C LEU A 80 -38.24 -27.96 -24.52
N TYR A 81 -38.38 -29.25 -24.85
CA TYR A 81 -37.32 -30.26 -24.83
C TYR A 81 -37.39 -31.19 -26.05
N PRO A 82 -37.12 -30.68 -27.27
CA PRO A 82 -37.22 -31.48 -28.50
C PRO A 82 -36.32 -32.73 -28.48
N SER A 83 -35.17 -32.64 -27.81
CA SER A 83 -34.20 -33.73 -27.65
C SER A 83 -34.69 -34.89 -26.78
N MET A 84 -35.71 -34.69 -25.94
CA MET A 84 -36.29 -35.75 -25.13
C MET A 84 -37.25 -36.64 -25.93
N VAL A 85 -37.86 -36.12 -26.99
CA VAL A 85 -38.88 -36.83 -27.78
C VAL A 85 -38.29 -38.07 -28.45
N GLY A 86 -38.91 -39.23 -28.23
CA GLY A 86 -38.45 -40.52 -28.77
C GLY A 86 -37.32 -41.19 -27.96
N GLY A 87 -36.72 -40.49 -26.99
CA GLY A 87 -35.68 -41.04 -26.12
C GLY A 87 -36.21 -41.95 -25.00
N PRO A 88 -35.30 -42.54 -24.17
CA PRO A 88 -35.68 -43.48 -23.12
C PRO A 88 -36.68 -42.93 -22.10
N LEU A 89 -36.53 -41.66 -21.74
CA LEU A 89 -37.39 -40.96 -20.79
C LEU A 89 -38.79 -40.67 -21.38
N TRP A 90 -38.88 -40.39 -22.68
CA TRP A 90 -40.15 -40.29 -23.40
C TRP A 90 -40.89 -41.63 -23.48
N GLN A 91 -40.17 -42.70 -23.79
CA GLN A 91 -40.73 -44.07 -23.79
C GLN A 91 -41.27 -44.44 -22.41
N LEU A 92 -40.54 -44.09 -21.34
CA LEU A 92 -40.99 -44.30 -19.97
C LEU A 92 -42.30 -43.54 -19.68
N TYR A 93 -42.44 -42.29 -20.11
CA TYR A 93 -43.68 -41.52 -19.90
C TYR A 93 -44.88 -42.19 -20.56
N HIS A 94 -44.75 -42.63 -21.81
CA HIS A 94 -45.80 -43.35 -22.51
C HIS A 94 -46.14 -44.68 -21.82
N GLN A 95 -45.12 -45.42 -21.39
CA GLN A 95 -45.30 -46.69 -20.69
C GLN A 95 -46.04 -46.50 -19.36
N VAL A 96 -45.62 -45.56 -18.51
CA VAL A 96 -46.27 -45.28 -17.21
C VAL A 96 -47.68 -44.74 -17.43
N MET A 97 -47.91 -43.92 -18.46
CA MET A 97 -49.24 -43.38 -18.75
C MET A 97 -50.22 -44.48 -19.21
N PHE A 98 -49.75 -45.45 -20.00
CA PHE A 98 -50.55 -46.55 -20.50
C PHE A 98 -50.78 -47.65 -19.45
N THR A 99 -49.71 -48.07 -18.76
CA THR A 99 -49.74 -49.21 -17.83
C THR A 99 -50.21 -48.81 -16.42
N GLY A 100 -50.02 -47.55 -16.03
CA GLY A 100 -50.27 -47.07 -14.67
C GLY A 100 -49.23 -47.51 -13.63
N GLN A 101 -48.25 -48.35 -13.99
CA GLN A 101 -47.18 -48.77 -13.08
C GLN A 101 -46.11 -47.67 -12.99
N PRO A 102 -45.62 -47.31 -11.78
CA PRO A 102 -44.51 -46.37 -11.63
C PRO A 102 -43.24 -46.83 -12.33
N GLY A 103 -42.46 -45.87 -12.82
CA GLY A 103 -41.22 -46.10 -13.55
C GLY A 103 -40.07 -45.27 -13.00
N GLN A 104 -38.84 -45.76 -13.15
CA GLN A 104 -37.62 -45.06 -12.77
C GLN A 104 -36.53 -45.22 -13.83
N LEU A 105 -35.72 -44.18 -13.99
CA LEU A 105 -34.49 -44.18 -14.76
C LEU A 105 -33.37 -43.67 -13.84
N PRO A 106 -32.62 -44.58 -13.19
CA PRO A 106 -31.43 -44.21 -12.45
C PRO A 106 -30.30 -43.82 -13.40
N ASP A 107 -29.38 -42.96 -12.95
CA ASP A 107 -28.21 -42.52 -13.72
C ASP A 107 -28.55 -41.98 -15.12
N PHE A 108 -29.72 -41.35 -15.26
CA PHE A 108 -30.18 -40.80 -16.51
C PHE A 108 -29.29 -39.63 -16.93
N ARG A 109 -28.57 -39.83 -18.04
CA ARG A 109 -27.75 -38.79 -18.66
C ARG A 109 -28.59 -37.97 -19.62
N TYR A 110 -28.70 -36.68 -19.32
CA TYR A 110 -29.34 -35.74 -20.21
C TYR A 110 -28.30 -34.82 -20.84
N GLU A 111 -28.28 -34.79 -22.18
CA GLU A 111 -27.43 -33.92 -22.99
C GLU A 111 -28.31 -32.92 -23.75
N GLU A 112 -28.11 -31.62 -23.54
CA GLU A 112 -28.82 -30.57 -24.26
C GLU A 112 -27.90 -29.97 -25.34
N LYS A 113 -28.28 -30.11 -26.61
CA LYS A 113 -27.49 -29.60 -27.75
C LYS A 113 -27.83 -28.13 -28.04
N ARG A 114 -27.38 -27.22 -27.17
CA ARG A 114 -27.40 -25.76 -27.44
C ARG A 114 -25.97 -25.19 -27.49
N ALA A 115 -25.75 -24.20 -28.34
CA ALA A 115 -24.45 -23.54 -28.44
C ALA A 115 -24.03 -22.93 -27.09
N GLY A 116 -22.93 -23.45 -26.52
CA GLY A 116 -22.31 -22.90 -25.30
C GLY A 116 -22.62 -23.63 -23.99
N VAL A 117 -23.41 -24.72 -23.98
CA VAL A 117 -23.60 -25.55 -22.78
C VAL A 117 -23.17 -26.98 -23.09
N ILE A 118 -21.96 -27.35 -22.68
CA ILE A 118 -21.53 -28.76 -22.62
C ILE A 118 -21.57 -29.14 -21.14
N ALA A 119 -22.69 -29.70 -20.70
CA ALA A 119 -22.79 -30.30 -19.38
C ALA A 119 -23.68 -31.54 -19.50
N GLU A 120 -23.07 -32.71 -19.70
CA GLU A 120 -23.71 -33.97 -19.31
C GLU A 120 -24.05 -33.83 -17.82
N SER A 121 -25.35 -33.85 -17.52
CA SER A 121 -25.85 -33.80 -16.16
C SER A 121 -26.47 -35.14 -15.83
N LEU A 122 -26.09 -35.68 -14.67
CA LEU A 122 -26.55 -36.98 -14.19
C LEU A 122 -27.75 -36.79 -13.27
N PHE A 123 -28.83 -37.49 -13.57
CA PHE A 123 -30.07 -37.39 -12.81
C PHE A 123 -30.63 -38.77 -12.45
N ASP A 124 -31.27 -38.85 -11.29
CA ASP A 124 -32.26 -39.89 -11.03
C ASP A 124 -33.65 -39.35 -11.37
N VAL A 125 -34.37 -40.06 -12.24
CA VAL A 125 -35.70 -39.67 -12.69
C VAL A 125 -36.73 -40.72 -12.27
N SER A 126 -37.78 -40.27 -11.58
CA SER A 126 -38.92 -41.11 -11.20
C SER A 126 -40.22 -40.58 -11.76
N VAL A 127 -41.11 -41.49 -12.19
CA VAL A 127 -42.34 -41.17 -12.92
C VAL A 127 -43.50 -41.96 -12.33
N HIS A 128 -44.56 -41.26 -11.93
CA HIS A 128 -45.76 -41.85 -11.34
C HIS A 128 -47.02 -41.32 -12.03
N ARG A 129 -48.03 -42.16 -12.23
CA ARG A 129 -49.33 -41.71 -12.77
C ARG A 129 -50.20 -41.17 -11.64
N VAL A 130 -50.58 -39.89 -11.72
CA VAL A 130 -51.33 -39.19 -10.67
C VAL A 130 -52.39 -38.29 -11.30
N LEU A 131 -53.65 -38.43 -10.86
CA LEU A 131 -54.79 -37.57 -11.25
C LEU A 131 -54.94 -37.38 -12.78
N GLY A 132 -54.79 -38.47 -13.54
CA GLY A 132 -54.92 -38.45 -15.00
C GLY A 132 -53.70 -37.91 -15.76
N GLY A 133 -52.64 -37.49 -15.06
CA GLY A 133 -51.34 -37.08 -15.61
C GLY A 133 -50.16 -37.88 -15.04
N LEU A 134 -48.95 -37.39 -15.30
CA LEU A 134 -47.68 -37.94 -14.80
C LEU A 134 -47.02 -36.97 -13.84
N LEU A 135 -46.69 -37.42 -12.63
CA LEU A 135 -45.77 -36.74 -11.72
C LEU A 135 -44.36 -37.24 -11.99
N VAL A 136 -43.49 -36.36 -12.47
CA VAL A 136 -42.10 -36.63 -12.79
C VAL A 136 -41.21 -35.88 -11.82
N CYS A 137 -40.31 -36.58 -11.14
CA CYS A 137 -39.35 -35.96 -10.23
C CYS A 137 -37.92 -36.22 -10.71
N TRP A 138 -37.13 -35.14 -10.79
CA TRP A 138 -35.72 -35.16 -11.16
C TRP A 138 -34.88 -34.79 -9.96
N GLN A 139 -33.87 -35.61 -9.67
CA GLN A 139 -32.85 -35.32 -8.66
C GLN A 139 -31.48 -35.25 -9.35
N ARG A 140 -30.80 -34.11 -9.22
CA ARG A 140 -29.48 -33.88 -9.84
C ARG A 140 -28.38 -34.37 -8.93
N LEU A 141 -27.45 -35.16 -9.46
CA LEU A 141 -26.42 -35.85 -8.67
C LEU A 141 -25.02 -35.18 -8.67
N ASP A 142 -24.75 -34.21 -9.57
CA ASP A 142 -23.39 -33.68 -9.84
C ASP A 142 -23.07 -32.28 -9.23
N GLU A 143 -24.05 -31.57 -8.64
CA GLU A 143 -23.85 -30.18 -8.21
C GLU A 143 -22.97 -30.03 -6.96
N ASP A 144 -23.18 -30.85 -5.94
CA ASP A 144 -22.43 -30.75 -4.69
C ASP A 144 -20.98 -31.21 -4.88
N GLN A 145 -20.74 -32.19 -5.75
CA GLN A 145 -19.39 -32.60 -6.13
C GLN A 145 -18.64 -31.46 -6.83
N ARG A 146 -19.27 -30.77 -7.78
CA ARG A 146 -18.65 -29.61 -8.46
C ARG A 146 -18.38 -28.44 -7.52
N ARG A 147 -19.24 -28.20 -6.54
CA ARG A 147 -19.02 -27.18 -5.50
C ARG A 147 -17.82 -27.56 -4.63
N MET A 148 -17.72 -28.84 -4.24
CA MET A 148 -16.61 -29.36 -3.45
C MET A 148 -15.27 -29.25 -4.21
N ASP A 149 -15.23 -29.68 -5.47
CA ASP A 149 -14.02 -29.61 -6.29
C ASP A 149 -13.50 -28.17 -6.44
N LYS A 150 -14.42 -27.20 -6.58
CA LYS A 150 -14.07 -25.77 -6.64
C LYS A 150 -13.57 -25.23 -5.31
N ALA A 151 -14.19 -25.62 -4.20
CA ALA A 151 -13.76 -25.22 -2.86
C ALA A 151 -12.35 -25.76 -2.56
N GLU A 152 -12.08 -27.01 -2.94
CA GLU A 152 -10.74 -27.61 -2.85
C GLU A 152 -9.71 -26.84 -3.66
N LEU A 153 -10.02 -26.47 -4.90
CA LEU A 153 -9.09 -25.74 -5.74
C LEU A 153 -8.80 -24.33 -5.21
N LEU A 154 -9.82 -23.57 -4.81
CA LEU A 154 -9.67 -22.19 -4.34
C LEU A 154 -9.00 -22.11 -2.97
N GLY A 155 -9.31 -23.04 -2.08
CA GLY A 155 -8.76 -23.07 -0.72
C GLY A 155 -7.42 -23.77 -0.60
N SER A 156 -6.89 -24.34 -1.69
CA SER A 156 -5.78 -25.30 -1.66
C SER A 156 -6.03 -26.42 -0.66
N LEU A 157 -7.27 -26.95 -0.66
CA LEU A 157 -7.72 -27.99 0.24
C LEU A 157 -7.71 -29.34 -0.45
N GLY A 158 -7.58 -30.40 0.36
CA GLY A 158 -7.92 -31.76 0.01
C GLY A 158 -8.53 -32.44 1.24
N TRP A 159 -9.29 -33.50 1.04
CA TRP A 159 -9.74 -34.34 2.15
C TRP A 159 -9.24 -35.76 1.98
N ALA A 160 -9.06 -36.42 3.12
CA ALA A 160 -8.70 -37.82 3.20
C ALA A 160 -9.61 -38.53 4.20
N GLU A 161 -9.96 -39.77 3.88
CA GLU A 161 -10.63 -40.68 4.78
C GLU A 161 -9.70 -41.86 5.04
N TYR A 162 -9.54 -42.23 6.30
CA TYR A 162 -8.77 -43.39 6.70
C TYR A 162 -9.66 -44.37 7.45
N ASP A 163 -9.84 -45.55 6.86
CA ASP A 163 -10.58 -46.63 7.48
C ASP A 163 -9.66 -47.40 8.44
N LEU A 164 -9.95 -47.31 9.74
CA LEU A 164 -9.12 -47.92 10.79
C LEU A 164 -9.24 -49.45 10.82
N THR A 165 -10.34 -50.00 10.27
CA THR A 165 -10.60 -51.44 10.26
C THR A 165 -9.87 -52.14 9.11
N THR A 166 -9.83 -51.50 7.94
CA THR A 166 -9.21 -52.05 6.72
C THR A 166 -7.80 -51.51 6.46
N GLY A 167 -7.42 -50.42 7.13
CA GLY A 167 -6.15 -49.72 6.92
C GLY A 167 -6.04 -49.00 5.57
N ARG A 168 -7.16 -48.78 4.87
CA ARG A 168 -7.20 -48.15 3.55
C ARG A 168 -7.43 -46.65 3.67
N SER A 169 -6.72 -45.88 2.84
CA SER A 169 -6.90 -44.43 2.71
C SER A 169 -7.61 -44.11 1.40
N GLN A 170 -8.59 -43.22 1.46
CA GLN A 170 -9.21 -42.60 0.29
C GLN A 170 -8.87 -41.12 0.28
N TRP A 171 -8.49 -40.60 -0.88
CA TRP A 171 -8.09 -39.21 -1.07
C TRP A 171 -8.98 -38.52 -2.09
N SER A 172 -9.25 -37.25 -1.84
CA SER A 172 -9.86 -36.37 -2.82
C SER A 172 -8.86 -35.91 -3.89
N PRO A 173 -9.33 -35.41 -5.05
CA PRO A 173 -8.46 -34.81 -6.06
C PRO A 173 -7.53 -33.71 -5.51
N GLY A 174 -8.00 -32.93 -4.53
CA GLY A 174 -7.20 -31.93 -3.82
C GLY A 174 -5.97 -32.48 -3.10
N MET A 175 -6.08 -33.64 -2.45
CA MET A 175 -4.95 -34.28 -1.79
C MET A 175 -3.83 -34.64 -2.77
N TYR A 176 -4.17 -35.19 -3.93
CA TYR A 176 -3.19 -35.50 -4.97
C TYR A 176 -2.49 -34.24 -5.50
N ARG A 177 -3.20 -33.11 -5.60
CA ARG A 177 -2.60 -31.81 -5.96
C ARG A 177 -1.64 -31.29 -4.89
N ILE A 178 -2.06 -31.31 -3.61
CA ILE A 178 -1.24 -30.83 -2.48
C ILE A 178 0.10 -31.57 -2.43
N PHE A 179 0.07 -32.89 -2.58
CA PHE A 179 1.28 -33.73 -2.55
C PHE A 179 2.00 -33.85 -3.89
N ALA A 180 1.48 -33.21 -4.95
CA ALA A 180 1.96 -33.34 -6.33
C ALA A 180 2.18 -34.81 -6.74
N ARG A 181 1.21 -35.67 -6.41
CA ARG A 181 1.28 -37.12 -6.60
C ARG A 181 0.34 -37.57 -7.72
N ASP A 182 0.81 -38.50 -8.54
CA ASP A 182 -0.02 -39.16 -9.55
C ASP A 182 -1.14 -39.99 -8.89
N PRO A 183 -2.42 -39.74 -9.20
CA PRO A 183 -3.54 -40.54 -8.71
C PRO A 183 -3.41 -42.05 -8.97
N ALA A 184 -2.72 -42.46 -10.03
CA ALA A 184 -2.49 -43.88 -10.35
C ALA A 184 -1.66 -44.61 -9.28
N LEU A 185 -0.87 -43.89 -8.48
CA LEU A 185 -0.07 -44.44 -7.39
C LEU A 185 -0.86 -44.59 -6.07
N GLY A 186 -2.15 -44.21 -6.05
CA GLY A 186 -2.98 -44.27 -4.86
C GLY A 186 -2.58 -43.27 -3.77
N ALA A 187 -3.35 -43.25 -2.67
CA ALA A 187 -3.07 -42.44 -1.49
C ALA A 187 -1.75 -42.87 -0.81
N LEU A 188 -1.08 -41.94 -0.12
CA LEU A 188 0.13 -42.29 0.63
C LEU A 188 -0.17 -43.32 1.71
N SER A 189 0.65 -44.38 1.77
CA SER A 189 0.63 -45.33 2.88
C SER A 189 1.08 -44.68 4.19
N ARG A 190 0.74 -45.30 5.33
CA ARG A 190 1.16 -44.81 6.66
C ARG A 190 2.68 -44.69 6.78
N ALA A 191 3.43 -45.59 6.16
CA ALA A 191 4.89 -45.54 6.14
C ALA A 191 5.42 -44.36 5.32
N GLU A 192 4.86 -44.12 4.12
CA GLU A 192 5.23 -42.97 3.29
C GLU A 192 4.87 -41.64 3.98
N GLN A 193 3.69 -41.55 4.62
CA GLN A 193 3.29 -40.36 5.38
C GLN A 193 4.25 -40.09 6.54
N ALA A 194 4.65 -41.12 7.29
CA ALA A 194 5.61 -40.99 8.38
C ALA A 194 7.00 -40.56 7.89
N ALA A 195 7.44 -41.06 6.72
CA ALA A 195 8.71 -40.68 6.11
C ALA A 195 8.71 -39.26 5.51
N ALA A 196 7.55 -38.76 5.08
CA ALA A 196 7.39 -37.43 4.51
C ALA A 196 7.26 -36.33 5.59
N LEU A 197 6.81 -36.67 6.80
CA LEU A 197 6.71 -35.73 7.93
C LEU A 197 8.10 -35.37 8.48
N PHE A 198 8.29 -34.10 8.81
CA PHE A 198 9.54 -33.64 9.42
C PHE A 198 9.69 -34.17 10.86
N PRO A 199 10.87 -34.67 11.28
CA PRO A 199 11.08 -35.23 12.63
C PRO A 199 10.70 -34.29 13.77
N GLU A 200 10.94 -32.99 13.60
CA GLU A 200 10.61 -31.97 14.61
C GLU A 200 9.10 -31.83 14.83
N ASP A 201 8.28 -32.25 13.86
CA ASP A 201 6.83 -32.14 13.91
C ASP A 201 6.17 -33.45 14.40
N PHE A 202 6.95 -34.47 14.77
CA PHE A 202 6.42 -35.75 15.29
C PHE A 202 5.60 -35.58 16.58
N GLY A 203 6.00 -34.66 17.46
CA GLY A 203 5.25 -34.37 18.68
C GLY A 203 3.86 -33.79 18.40
N LEU A 204 3.73 -32.96 17.36
CA LEU A 204 2.43 -32.41 16.93
C LEU A 204 1.52 -33.52 16.38
N ARG A 205 2.08 -34.48 15.64
CA ARG A 205 1.33 -35.65 15.16
C ARG A 205 0.84 -36.52 16.32
N GLU A 206 1.68 -36.77 17.32
CA GLU A 206 1.27 -37.56 18.49
C GLU A 206 0.16 -36.86 19.30
N ALA A 207 0.29 -35.55 19.52
CA ALA A 207 -0.76 -34.77 20.16
C ALA A 207 -2.09 -34.81 19.36
N ALA A 208 -2.01 -34.79 18.04
CA ALA A 208 -3.18 -34.94 17.17
C ALA A 208 -3.87 -36.30 17.39
N TRP A 209 -3.11 -37.40 17.43
CA TRP A 209 -3.66 -38.73 17.71
C TRP A 209 -4.33 -38.83 19.08
N GLN A 210 -3.68 -38.31 20.14
CA GLN A 210 -4.27 -38.29 21.48
C GLN A 210 -5.59 -37.51 21.53
N THR A 211 -5.67 -36.40 20.78
CA THR A 211 -6.89 -35.59 20.66
C THR A 211 -8.01 -36.41 20.01
N LEU A 212 -7.72 -37.10 18.92
CA LEU A 212 -8.68 -37.97 18.21
C LEU A 212 -9.15 -39.16 19.07
N ASP A 213 -8.25 -39.75 19.86
CA ASP A 213 -8.58 -40.85 20.78
C ASP A 213 -9.57 -40.42 21.85
N SER A 214 -9.54 -39.16 22.28
CA SER A 214 -10.53 -38.58 23.20
C SER A 214 -11.89 -38.27 22.57
N GLY A 215 -12.00 -38.35 21.24
CA GLY A 215 -13.22 -38.02 20.48
C GLY A 215 -13.33 -36.55 20.10
N ALA A 216 -12.32 -35.73 20.38
CA ALA A 216 -12.25 -34.33 19.96
C ALA A 216 -11.66 -34.17 18.56
N THR A 217 -11.98 -33.06 17.89
CA THR A 217 -11.38 -32.67 16.61
C THR A 217 -9.96 -32.16 16.83
N SER A 218 -9.00 -32.64 16.02
CA SER A 218 -7.62 -32.17 16.01
C SER A 218 -7.40 -31.10 14.94
N ASP A 219 -6.62 -30.06 15.25
CA ASP A 219 -6.18 -29.03 14.30
C ASP A 219 -4.68 -28.78 14.51
N VAL A 220 -3.85 -29.23 13.56
CA VAL A 220 -2.39 -29.09 13.64
C VAL A 220 -1.83 -28.57 12.33
N THR A 221 -0.76 -27.77 12.39
CA THR A 221 0.02 -27.40 11.20
C THR A 221 1.38 -28.07 11.27
N VAL A 222 1.70 -28.87 10.26
CA VAL A 222 2.92 -29.68 10.19
C VAL A 222 3.57 -29.58 8.82
N ARG A 223 4.87 -29.88 8.74
CA ARG A 223 5.63 -29.85 7.51
C ARG A 223 5.72 -31.23 6.89
N PHE A 224 5.40 -31.29 5.61
CA PHE A 224 5.56 -32.48 4.79
C PHE A 224 6.53 -32.22 3.64
N ARG A 225 7.33 -33.23 3.30
CA ARG A 225 8.08 -33.26 2.05
C ARG A 225 7.18 -33.78 0.94
N ALA A 226 6.84 -32.91 -0.01
CA ALA A 226 6.09 -33.24 -1.21
C ALA A 226 7.02 -33.08 -2.42
N GLY A 227 7.55 -34.20 -2.91
CA GLY A 227 8.61 -34.19 -3.93
C GLY A 227 9.88 -33.50 -3.43
N THR A 228 10.30 -32.44 -4.12
CA THR A 228 11.46 -31.61 -3.75
C THR A 228 11.10 -30.41 -2.87
N SER A 229 9.81 -30.15 -2.64
CA SER A 229 9.33 -28.99 -1.90
C SER A 229 8.91 -29.35 -0.48
N VAL A 230 9.04 -28.38 0.43
CA VAL A 230 8.47 -28.47 1.78
C VAL A 230 7.10 -27.78 1.75
N LYS A 231 6.09 -28.46 2.27
CA LYS A 231 4.73 -27.97 2.37
C LYS A 231 4.34 -27.80 3.83
N TYR A 232 3.77 -26.66 4.19
CA TYR A 232 3.11 -26.45 5.47
C TYR A 232 1.64 -26.83 5.32
N LEU A 233 1.24 -27.91 5.98
CA LEU A 233 -0.09 -28.48 5.87
C LEU A 233 -0.83 -28.29 7.19
N ARG A 234 -1.93 -27.53 7.16
CA ARG A 234 -2.88 -27.47 8.27
C ARG A 234 -3.87 -28.62 8.11
N ILE A 235 -3.93 -29.50 9.10
CA ILE A 235 -4.70 -30.72 9.08
C ILE A 235 -5.74 -30.63 10.19
N LEU A 236 -7.01 -30.55 9.78
CA LEU A 236 -8.17 -30.66 10.66
C LEU A 236 -8.70 -32.09 10.56
N SER A 237 -8.77 -32.83 11.66
CA SER A 237 -9.22 -34.23 11.64
C SER A 237 -10.23 -34.54 12.74
N ASP A 238 -11.17 -35.44 12.47
CA ASP A 238 -12.07 -36.04 13.45
C ASP A 238 -12.21 -37.56 13.24
N THR A 239 -12.79 -38.24 14.23
CA THR A 239 -12.90 -39.70 14.26
C THR A 239 -14.36 -40.13 14.37
N ALA A 240 -14.85 -40.88 13.40
CA ALA A 240 -16.13 -41.58 13.49
C ALA A 240 -15.98 -42.88 14.29
N ARG A 241 -16.99 -43.17 15.11
CA ARG A 241 -17.02 -44.31 16.04
C ARG A 241 -18.28 -45.14 15.83
N ASP A 242 -18.21 -46.41 16.19
CA ASP A 242 -19.38 -47.30 16.21
C ASP A 242 -20.28 -47.05 17.45
N ALA A 243 -21.35 -47.83 17.56
CA ALA A 243 -22.30 -47.74 18.67
C ALA A 243 -21.68 -48.10 20.03
N ASP A 244 -20.56 -48.84 20.04
CA ASP A 244 -19.82 -49.24 21.24
C ASP A 244 -18.68 -48.25 21.57
N GLY A 245 -18.54 -47.18 20.78
CA GLY A 245 -17.55 -46.11 20.97
C GLY A 245 -16.16 -46.42 20.39
N ALA A 246 -15.98 -47.54 19.69
CA ALA A 246 -14.72 -47.89 19.06
C ALA A 246 -14.51 -47.09 17.76
N PRO A 247 -13.29 -46.60 17.48
CA PRO A 247 -13.03 -45.76 16.32
C PRO A 247 -13.02 -46.59 15.03
N LEU A 248 -13.84 -46.16 14.06
CA LEU A 248 -14.00 -46.82 12.76
C LEU A 248 -13.22 -46.13 11.65
N LYS A 249 -13.32 -44.80 11.58
CA LYS A 249 -12.80 -44.00 10.47
C LYS A 249 -12.30 -42.65 10.96
N ILE A 250 -11.29 -42.12 10.28
CA ILE A 250 -10.80 -40.76 10.49
C ILE A 250 -11.07 -39.96 9.22
N TYR A 251 -11.70 -38.80 9.37
CA TYR A 251 -11.81 -37.83 8.30
C TYR A 251 -10.82 -36.70 8.55
N ALA A 252 -10.12 -36.29 7.51
CA ALA A 252 -9.16 -35.20 7.57
C ALA A 252 -9.39 -34.23 6.42
N VAL A 253 -9.40 -32.94 6.72
CA VAL A 253 -9.28 -31.85 5.74
C VAL A 253 -7.90 -31.24 5.87
N VAL A 254 -7.18 -31.20 4.77
CA VAL A 254 -5.79 -30.72 4.68
C VAL A 254 -5.77 -29.45 3.84
N GLN A 255 -5.19 -28.38 4.37
CA GLN A 255 -4.95 -27.14 3.66
C GLN A 255 -3.45 -26.94 3.45
N ASP A 256 -3.03 -26.69 2.20
CA ASP A 256 -1.68 -26.18 1.92
C ASP A 256 -1.61 -24.69 2.28
N VAL A 257 -0.95 -24.39 3.39
CA VAL A 257 -0.74 -23.01 3.90
C VAL A 257 0.68 -22.50 3.61
N THR A 258 1.45 -23.16 2.76
CA THR A 258 2.85 -22.83 2.45
C THR A 258 3.01 -21.38 2.00
N ALA A 259 2.25 -20.96 0.97
CA ALA A 259 2.31 -19.59 0.47
C ALA A 259 1.99 -18.52 1.53
N ARG A 260 1.12 -18.85 2.50
CA ARG A 260 0.76 -17.95 3.60
C ARG A 260 1.89 -17.84 4.63
N VAL A 261 2.53 -18.97 4.96
CA VAL A 261 3.70 -18.99 5.86
C VAL A 261 4.86 -18.23 5.22
N ASP A 262 5.17 -18.51 3.96
CA ASP A 262 6.25 -17.84 3.22
C ASP A 262 6.03 -16.32 3.15
N SER A 263 4.81 -15.88 2.84
CA SER A 263 4.47 -14.45 2.79
C SER A 263 4.63 -13.78 4.15
N ARG A 264 4.20 -14.44 5.24
CA ARG A 264 4.35 -13.91 6.60
C ARG A 264 5.82 -13.75 6.97
N THR A 265 6.63 -14.78 6.74
CA THR A 265 8.06 -14.75 7.05
C THR A 265 8.79 -13.69 6.22
N ALA A 266 8.44 -13.53 4.94
CA ALA A 266 9.01 -12.48 4.09
C ALA A 266 8.67 -11.07 4.59
N ILE A 267 7.42 -10.85 5.05
CA ILE A 267 7.00 -9.57 5.62
C ILE A 267 7.75 -9.27 6.92
N GLU A 268 7.89 -10.25 7.81
CA GLU A 268 8.65 -10.11 9.07
C GLU A 268 10.11 -9.74 8.79
N GLN A 269 10.78 -10.46 7.88
CA GLN A 269 12.15 -10.17 7.48
C GLN A 269 12.31 -8.77 6.87
N LEU A 270 11.38 -8.35 6.01
CA LEU A 270 11.42 -7.02 5.40
C LEU A 270 11.21 -5.93 6.46
N SER A 271 10.29 -6.13 7.40
CA SER A 271 10.04 -5.21 8.52
C SER A 271 11.30 -5.02 9.37
N ASP A 272 11.99 -6.12 9.72
CA ASP A 272 13.22 -6.07 10.51
C ASP A 272 14.36 -5.35 9.77
N GLN A 273 14.49 -5.58 8.46
CA GLN A 273 15.45 -4.87 7.61
C GLN A 273 15.15 -3.37 7.53
N LEU A 274 13.89 -2.99 7.37
CA LEU A 274 13.48 -1.58 7.34
C LEU A 274 13.76 -0.89 8.67
N HIS A 275 13.40 -1.53 9.79
CA HIS A 275 13.65 -0.99 11.11
C HIS A 275 15.14 -0.78 11.38
N THR A 276 15.98 -1.75 10.99
CA THR A 276 17.44 -1.63 11.13
C THR A 276 17.98 -0.46 10.31
N ARG A 277 17.55 -0.32 9.04
CA ARG A 277 17.97 0.79 8.17
C ARG A 277 17.54 2.15 8.70
N GLU A 278 16.30 2.25 9.20
CA GLU A 278 15.79 3.48 9.78
C GLU A 278 16.62 3.90 11.00
N MET A 279 16.93 2.96 11.89
CA MET A 279 17.77 3.22 13.06
C MET A 279 19.19 3.65 12.69
N THR A 280 19.80 3.01 11.69
CA THR A 280 21.14 3.41 11.20
C THR A 280 21.11 4.82 10.60
N ALA A 281 20.14 5.12 9.74
CA ALA A 281 20.01 6.44 9.12
C ALA A 281 19.81 7.56 10.16
N LEU A 282 18.98 7.30 11.19
CA LEU A 282 18.79 8.25 12.30
C LEU A 282 20.07 8.46 13.12
N ALA A 283 20.85 7.40 13.34
CA ALA A 283 22.12 7.50 14.05
C ALA A 283 23.17 8.31 13.25
N GLU A 284 23.32 8.02 11.96
CA GLU A 284 24.18 8.78 11.05
C GLU A 284 23.77 10.25 10.99
N HIS A 285 22.47 10.54 10.91
CA HIS A 285 21.95 11.91 10.91
C HIS A 285 22.31 12.65 12.20
N ARG A 286 22.12 12.03 13.36
CA ARG A 286 22.49 12.63 14.66
C ARG A 286 23.99 12.92 14.75
N LEU A 287 24.83 11.99 14.28
CA LEU A 287 26.28 12.18 14.26
C LEU A 287 26.70 13.33 13.35
N ALA A 288 26.11 13.43 12.15
CA ALA A 288 26.36 14.52 11.21
C ALA A 288 26.03 15.89 11.83
N GLY A 289 24.85 16.03 12.45
CA GLY A 289 24.47 17.27 13.14
C GLY A 289 25.36 17.61 14.34
N GLN A 290 25.81 16.61 15.11
CA GLN A 290 26.76 16.80 16.20
C GLN A 290 28.13 17.28 15.71
N LEU A 291 28.67 16.66 14.66
CA LEU A 291 29.95 17.04 14.05
C LEU A 291 29.90 18.47 13.51
N GLN A 292 28.80 18.85 12.84
CA GLN A 292 28.63 20.20 12.35
C GLN A 292 28.65 21.24 13.47
N ASN A 293 27.93 20.98 14.58
CA ASN A 293 27.93 21.88 15.74
C ASN A 293 29.30 21.98 16.43
N LEU A 294 30.16 20.95 16.32
CA LEU A 294 31.54 21.02 16.79
C LEU A 294 32.41 21.91 15.91
N ILE A 295 32.22 21.87 14.59
CA ILE A 295 32.96 22.70 13.62
C ILE A 295 32.50 24.16 13.69
N GLN A 296 31.19 24.36 13.80
CA GLN A 296 30.51 25.65 13.77
C GLN A 296 29.53 25.78 14.95
N PRO A 297 30.03 26.07 16.17
CA PRO A 297 29.16 26.34 17.30
C PRO A 297 28.29 27.55 17.00
N VAL A 298 26.98 27.48 17.22
CA VAL A 298 26.07 28.62 17.04
C VAL A 298 25.61 29.10 18.41
N PRO A 299 25.98 30.32 18.84
CA PRO A 299 25.50 30.90 20.09
C PRO A 299 23.97 30.99 20.09
N ARG A 300 23.34 30.68 21.23
CA ARG A 300 21.87 30.76 21.38
C ARG A 300 21.37 32.17 21.67
N GLU A 301 22.26 33.03 22.16
CA GLU A 301 21.98 34.40 22.57
C GLU A 301 22.97 35.33 21.87
N PRO A 302 22.64 36.63 21.73
CA PRO A 302 23.59 37.61 21.26
C PRO A 302 24.87 37.61 22.10
N PHE A 303 26.01 37.80 21.45
CA PHE A 303 27.32 37.78 22.10
C PHE A 303 28.11 39.07 21.79
N PRO A 304 28.90 39.56 22.76
CA PRO A 304 29.62 40.81 22.60
C PRO A 304 30.87 40.65 21.73
N LEU A 305 31.15 41.67 20.92
CA LEU A 305 32.39 41.88 20.17
C LEU A 305 32.88 43.32 20.46
N ALA A 306 34.12 43.66 20.11
CA ALA A 306 34.63 45.01 20.38
C ALA A 306 33.85 46.08 19.58
N GLY A 307 33.05 46.88 20.31
CA GLY A 307 32.18 47.92 19.74
C GLY A 307 30.98 47.38 18.93
N LEU A 308 30.69 46.08 19.01
CA LEU A 308 29.57 45.43 18.32
C LEU A 308 28.88 44.41 19.24
N GLU A 309 27.61 44.17 18.98
CA GLU A 309 26.88 43.00 19.49
C GLU A 309 26.52 42.12 18.30
N ALA A 310 26.68 40.79 18.41
CA ALA A 310 26.51 39.88 17.29
C ALA A 310 25.50 38.78 17.59
N MET A 311 24.76 38.35 16.57
CA MET A 311 23.85 37.20 16.62
C MET A 311 24.00 36.38 15.36
N VAL A 312 24.03 35.06 15.52
CA VAL A 312 24.13 34.11 14.41
C VAL A 312 22.90 33.24 14.40
N SER A 313 22.34 33.02 13.22
CA SER A 313 21.35 31.96 13.00
C SER A 313 21.83 31.06 11.88
N TYR A 314 21.81 29.75 12.13
CA TYR A 314 22.10 28.72 11.16
C TYR A 314 20.90 27.77 11.10
N LEU A 315 20.25 27.69 9.95
CA LEU A 315 19.10 26.82 9.70
C LEU A 315 19.50 25.80 8.63
N PRO A 316 19.66 24.53 8.99
CA PRO A 316 19.94 23.50 8.00
C PRO A 316 18.71 23.26 7.11
N ALA A 317 18.93 22.85 5.86
CA ALA A 317 17.86 22.52 4.93
C ALA A 317 16.93 21.40 5.48
N GLU A 318 15.63 21.46 5.20
CA GLU A 318 14.64 20.51 5.74
C GLU A 318 14.92 19.05 5.33
N SER A 319 15.67 18.81 4.26
CA SER A 319 16.17 17.48 3.89
C SER A 319 17.36 17.08 4.78
N ALA A 320 17.04 16.68 6.01
CA ALA A 320 17.91 16.31 7.13
C ALA A 320 19.16 15.44 6.82
N VAL A 321 19.37 14.88 5.64
CA VAL A 321 20.50 13.98 5.35
C VAL A 321 21.82 14.72 5.06
N ARG A 322 21.83 16.06 5.01
CA ARG A 322 22.97 16.81 4.46
C ARG A 322 23.62 17.75 5.48
N VAL A 323 24.94 17.68 5.57
CA VAL A 323 25.78 18.69 6.22
C VAL A 323 26.01 19.81 5.21
N GLY A 324 25.94 21.05 5.67
CA GLY A 324 25.95 22.23 4.81
C GLY A 324 27.31 22.76 4.38
N GLY A 325 27.30 23.49 3.26
CA GLY A 325 28.43 24.27 2.75
C GLY A 325 28.57 25.65 3.39
N ASP A 326 27.49 26.15 4.00
CA ASP A 326 27.42 27.43 4.69
C ASP A 326 28.33 27.51 5.92
N TRP A 327 29.03 28.63 6.07
CA TRP A 327 29.80 28.93 7.26
C TRP A 327 29.78 30.41 7.64
N TYR A 328 30.09 30.67 8.90
CA TYR A 328 30.37 32.02 9.40
C TYR A 328 31.63 32.02 10.26
N HIS A 329 32.17 33.22 10.50
CA HIS A 329 33.13 33.48 11.55
C HIS A 329 32.93 34.88 12.11
N ALA A 330 33.04 35.04 13.44
CA ALA A 330 32.96 36.33 14.10
C ALA A 330 33.86 36.31 15.34
N GLN A 331 34.83 37.22 15.43
CA GLN A 331 35.70 37.32 16.61
C GLN A 331 36.29 38.73 16.77
N THR A 332 36.54 39.11 18.03
CA THR A 332 37.43 40.23 18.37
C THR A 332 38.88 39.75 18.26
N LEU A 333 39.67 40.48 17.49
CA LEU A 333 41.09 40.22 17.27
C LEU A 333 41.95 40.80 18.41
N PRO A 334 43.21 40.33 18.58
CA PRO A 334 44.09 40.83 19.65
C PRO A 334 44.40 42.33 19.61
N ASP A 335 44.22 42.98 18.45
CA ASP A 335 44.40 44.42 18.25
C ASP A 335 43.11 45.24 18.52
N GLY A 336 42.04 44.58 18.96
CA GLY A 336 40.75 45.21 19.26
C GLY A 336 39.84 45.40 18.04
N GLN A 337 40.29 45.07 16.82
CA GLN A 337 39.43 45.06 15.64
C GLN A 337 38.53 43.81 15.65
N VAL A 338 37.44 43.83 14.89
CA VAL A 338 36.52 42.69 14.78
C VAL A 338 36.57 42.12 13.36
N ALA A 339 36.73 40.81 13.24
CA ALA A 339 36.62 40.08 11.98
C ALA A 339 35.24 39.43 11.88
N LEU A 340 34.58 39.59 10.73
CA LEU A 340 33.29 39.00 10.40
C LEU A 340 33.41 38.32 9.04
N ALA A 341 32.84 37.12 8.89
CA ALA A 341 32.77 36.44 7.61
C ALA A 341 31.52 35.57 7.53
N VAL A 342 30.97 35.46 6.32
CA VAL A 342 29.97 34.48 5.93
C VAL A 342 30.38 33.95 4.56
N GLY A 343 30.18 32.67 4.32
CA GLY A 343 30.43 32.08 3.02
C GLY A 343 29.68 30.78 2.83
N ASP A 344 29.74 30.29 1.61
CA ASP A 344 29.08 29.08 1.17
C ASP A 344 30.00 28.35 0.17
N VAL A 345 30.09 27.03 0.30
CA VAL A 345 30.85 26.15 -0.58
C VAL A 345 29.87 25.45 -1.50
N ALA A 346 30.06 25.65 -2.81
CA ALA A 346 29.19 25.06 -3.81
C ALA A 346 29.22 23.53 -3.74
N GLY A 347 28.04 22.91 -3.81
CA GLY A 347 27.86 21.47 -3.69
C GLY A 347 26.92 21.15 -2.52
N HIS A 348 26.90 19.90 -2.09
CA HIS A 348 26.08 19.48 -0.95
C HIS A 348 26.69 18.29 -0.22
N GLY A 349 26.36 18.13 1.07
CA GLY A 349 26.78 16.97 1.85
C GLY A 349 28.24 17.05 2.30
N LEU A 350 28.86 15.88 2.50
CA LEU A 350 30.16 15.79 3.20
C LEU A 350 31.31 16.51 2.48
N GLU A 351 31.31 16.56 1.15
CA GLU A 351 32.34 17.28 0.38
C GLU A 351 32.27 18.79 0.60
N ALA A 352 31.07 19.37 0.51
CA ALA A 352 30.84 20.79 0.79
C ALA A 352 31.18 21.13 2.25
N ALA A 353 30.75 20.29 3.20
CA ALA A 353 31.06 20.45 4.62
C ALA A 353 32.57 20.38 4.93
N SER A 354 33.30 19.48 4.25
CA SER A 354 34.75 19.40 4.36
C SER A 354 35.40 20.68 3.82
N GLY A 355 35.02 21.13 2.63
CA GLY A 355 35.49 22.38 2.04
C GLY A 355 35.24 23.57 2.97
N MET A 356 34.01 23.67 3.49
CA MET A 356 33.58 24.67 4.45
C MET A 356 34.49 24.71 5.69
N ALA A 357 34.77 23.55 6.29
CA ALA A 357 35.64 23.46 7.46
C ALA A 357 37.07 23.93 7.14
N HIS A 358 37.62 23.56 5.97
CA HIS A 358 38.93 24.03 5.53
C HIS A 358 38.96 25.56 5.38
N LEU A 359 37.96 26.16 4.74
CA LEU A 359 37.90 27.61 4.54
C LEU A 359 37.78 28.36 5.86
N ARG A 360 36.87 27.93 6.73
CA ARG A 360 36.67 28.55 8.05
C ARG A 360 37.93 28.47 8.91
N PHE A 361 38.54 27.28 9.03
CA PHE A 361 39.72 27.14 9.89
C PHE A 361 40.98 27.80 9.29
N ALA A 362 41.11 27.84 7.96
CA ALA A 362 42.19 28.60 7.32
C ALA A 362 42.05 30.10 7.61
N LEU A 363 40.84 30.66 7.51
CA LEU A 363 40.56 32.04 7.88
C LEU A 363 40.94 32.31 9.34
N VAL A 364 40.49 31.46 10.27
CA VAL A 364 40.84 31.58 11.70
C VAL A 364 42.36 31.59 11.88
N ALA A 365 43.07 30.65 11.26
CA ALA A 365 44.53 30.55 11.36
C ALA A 365 45.24 31.81 10.82
N TRP A 366 44.82 32.34 9.67
CA TRP A 366 45.38 33.55 9.09
C TRP A 366 45.12 34.80 9.94
N LEU A 367 43.93 34.88 10.55
CA LEU A 367 43.62 35.92 11.53
C LEU A 367 44.51 35.79 12.78
N SER A 368 44.77 34.57 13.26
CA SER A 368 45.64 34.36 14.42
C SER A 368 47.09 34.82 14.20
N ILE A 369 47.60 34.76 12.97
CA ILE A 369 48.97 35.19 12.63
C ILE A 369 49.09 36.66 12.17
N GLY A 370 48.01 37.44 12.24
CA GLY A 370 48.08 38.88 11.98
C GLY A 370 47.68 39.35 10.58
N ILE A 371 47.15 38.48 9.72
CA ILE A 371 46.60 38.94 8.43
C ILE A 371 45.27 39.65 8.70
N ARG A 372 45.13 40.90 8.25
CA ARG A 372 43.97 41.76 8.55
C ARG A 372 43.22 42.25 7.33
N ASP A 373 43.88 42.34 6.19
CA ASP A 373 43.27 42.88 4.98
C ASP A 373 42.23 41.91 4.39
N PRO A 374 40.95 42.28 4.30
CA PRO A 374 39.89 41.40 3.80
C PRO A 374 40.14 40.89 2.38
N GLY A 375 40.72 41.72 1.50
CA GLY A 375 41.06 41.35 0.12
C GLY A 375 42.12 40.27 0.05
N THR A 376 43.16 40.40 0.88
CA THR A 376 44.23 39.39 1.02
C THR A 376 43.69 38.07 1.56
N LEU A 377 42.80 38.11 2.57
CA LEU A 377 42.17 36.91 3.12
C LEU A 377 41.33 36.16 2.07
N LEU A 378 40.52 36.87 1.28
CA LEU A 378 39.79 36.27 0.16
C LEU A 378 40.73 35.72 -0.93
N GLY A 379 41.84 36.40 -1.20
CA GLY A 379 42.88 35.90 -2.11
C GLY A 379 43.45 34.56 -1.66
N HIS A 380 43.74 34.42 -0.37
CA HIS A 380 44.21 33.15 0.20
C HIS A 380 43.13 32.07 0.19
N LEU A 381 41.87 32.40 0.52
CA LEU A 381 40.76 31.44 0.43
C LEU A 381 40.52 30.98 -1.02
N ASN A 382 40.69 31.87 -2.00
CA ASN A 382 40.56 31.54 -3.42
C ASN A 382 41.61 30.51 -3.85
N HIS A 383 42.86 30.73 -3.45
CA HIS A 383 43.94 29.78 -3.71
C HIS A 383 43.68 28.42 -3.05
N LEU A 384 43.21 28.41 -1.79
CA LEU A 384 42.85 27.19 -1.08
C LEU A 384 41.70 26.44 -1.78
N CYS A 385 40.66 27.15 -2.23
CA CYS A 385 39.58 26.54 -3.02
C CYS A 385 40.12 25.84 -4.27
N ARG A 386 41.07 26.47 -4.99
CA ARG A 386 41.71 25.85 -6.16
C ARG A 386 42.49 24.58 -5.81
N GLN A 387 43.23 24.59 -4.70
CA GLN A 387 43.98 23.41 -4.24
C GLN A 387 43.06 22.25 -3.87
N LEU A 388 41.91 22.55 -3.28
CA LEU A 388 40.89 21.57 -2.90
C LEU A 388 39.96 21.19 -4.08
N ALA A 389 40.12 21.82 -5.25
CA ALA A 389 39.24 21.68 -6.41
C ALA A 389 37.75 21.94 -6.09
N ILE A 390 37.47 22.87 -5.18
CA ILE A 390 36.13 23.32 -4.82
C ILE A 390 35.90 24.76 -5.28
N THR A 391 34.64 25.16 -5.38
CA THR A 391 34.24 26.55 -5.63
C THR A 391 33.33 27.03 -4.51
N GLY A 392 33.28 28.34 -4.28
CA GLY A 392 32.41 28.89 -3.24
C GLY A 392 32.27 30.39 -3.31
N THR A 393 31.42 30.93 -2.46
CA THR A 393 31.23 32.36 -2.28
C THR A 393 31.60 32.75 -0.85
N ALA A 394 32.14 33.94 -0.66
CA ALA A 394 32.38 34.47 0.69
C ALA A 394 32.31 35.99 0.73
N VAL A 395 31.93 36.52 1.89
CA VAL A 395 32.09 37.92 2.28
C VAL A 395 32.96 37.97 3.54
N ILE A 396 33.95 38.86 3.55
CA ILE A 396 34.80 39.11 4.71
C ILE A 396 34.76 40.60 5.02
N ALA A 397 34.54 40.93 6.29
CA ALA A 397 34.56 42.28 6.81
C ALA A 397 35.45 42.39 8.04
N ARG A 398 36.10 43.55 8.17
CA ARG A 398 36.87 43.96 9.32
C ARG A 398 36.33 45.28 9.84
N TYR A 399 35.92 45.30 11.09
CA TYR A 399 35.42 46.48 11.76
C TYR A 399 36.46 47.04 12.74
N ASP A 400 36.70 48.34 12.66
CA ASP A 400 37.50 49.07 13.62
C ASP A 400 36.58 49.86 14.57
N PRO A 401 36.50 49.50 15.87
CA PRO A 401 35.60 50.17 16.81
C PRO A 401 35.97 51.63 17.08
N THR A 402 37.23 52.03 16.86
CA THR A 402 37.70 53.40 17.11
C THR A 402 37.22 54.35 16.01
N THR A 403 37.30 53.91 14.75
CA THR A 403 36.91 54.72 13.59
C THR A 403 35.49 54.44 13.10
N ARG A 404 34.88 53.33 13.55
CA ARG A 404 33.63 52.74 13.05
C ARG A 404 33.65 52.43 11.56
N LEU A 405 34.84 52.17 11.01
CA LEU A 405 35.00 51.78 9.61
C LEU A 405 34.80 50.27 9.45
N LEU A 406 33.89 49.88 8.57
CA LEU A 406 33.68 48.49 8.16
C LEU A 406 34.37 48.26 6.81
N SER A 407 35.62 47.81 6.83
CA SER A 407 36.34 47.44 5.60
C SER A 407 35.92 46.05 5.17
N TRP A 408 35.35 45.89 3.98
CA TRP A 408 34.83 44.60 3.53
C TRP A 408 35.02 44.34 2.04
N THR A 409 34.95 43.07 1.67
CA THR A 409 35.03 42.60 0.28
C THR A 409 34.22 41.31 0.11
N ARG A 410 34.00 40.87 -1.14
CA ARG A 410 33.26 39.65 -1.49
C ARG A 410 33.89 38.90 -2.64
N ALA A 411 33.73 37.59 -2.63
CA ALA A 411 33.98 36.69 -3.74
C ALA A 411 32.65 36.04 -4.14
N GLY A 412 32.00 36.52 -5.20
CA GLY A 412 30.72 35.95 -5.68
C GLY A 412 29.51 36.10 -4.73
N HIS A 413 29.70 36.42 -3.45
CA HIS A 413 28.70 36.36 -2.37
C HIS A 413 27.91 37.64 -2.15
N MET A 414 26.58 37.58 -1.96
CA MET A 414 25.70 38.75 -1.80
C MET A 414 26.22 39.89 -0.89
N ALA A 415 25.82 41.12 -1.23
CA ALA A 415 26.23 42.29 -0.47
C ALA A 415 25.50 42.31 0.89
N PRO A 416 26.19 42.61 2.00
CA PRO A 416 25.55 42.75 3.30
C PRO A 416 24.46 43.82 3.27
N LEU A 417 23.40 43.62 4.04
CA LEU A 417 22.35 44.62 4.23
C LEU A 417 22.71 45.51 5.40
N LEU A 418 22.65 46.82 5.20
CA LEU A 418 22.75 47.83 6.25
C LEU A 418 21.35 48.38 6.53
N ALA A 419 20.91 48.30 7.77
CA ALA A 419 19.69 48.93 8.26
C ALA A 419 20.03 50.07 9.22
N ARG A 420 19.48 51.25 8.92
CA ARG A 420 19.72 52.51 9.63
C ARG A 420 18.42 53.31 9.71
N ALA A 421 18.06 53.71 10.92
CA ALA A 421 16.96 54.64 11.19
C ALA A 421 15.66 54.31 10.42
N GLY A 422 15.27 53.04 10.39
CA GLY A 422 14.05 52.58 9.72
C GLY A 422 14.19 52.28 8.23
N THR A 423 15.41 52.30 7.67
CA THR A 423 15.64 52.05 6.24
C THR A 423 16.70 50.97 6.04
N THR A 424 16.49 50.06 5.09
CA THR A 424 17.46 49.00 4.77
C THR A 424 17.90 49.04 3.31
N ALA A 425 19.21 49.08 3.09
CA ALA A 425 19.85 49.03 1.78
C ALA A 425 21.01 48.02 1.76
N ALA A 426 21.31 47.46 0.60
CA ALA A 426 22.52 46.68 0.42
C ALA A 426 23.73 47.63 0.37
N LEU A 427 24.84 47.24 1.00
CA LEU A 427 26.11 47.98 0.88
C LEU A 427 26.62 47.94 -0.57
N ASP A 428 27.38 48.97 -0.96
CA ASP A 428 27.98 49.07 -2.29
C ASP A 428 28.81 47.83 -2.61
N ARG A 429 28.42 47.10 -3.66
CA ARG A 429 28.96 45.78 -4.00
C ARG A 429 30.34 45.92 -4.68
N PRO A 430 31.47 45.59 -4.01
CA PRO A 430 32.74 45.54 -4.71
C PRO A 430 32.74 44.36 -5.70
N SER A 431 33.48 44.51 -6.79
CA SER A 431 33.67 43.43 -7.78
C SER A 431 34.40 42.25 -7.15
N GLY A 432 34.14 41.03 -7.60
CA GLY A 432 34.90 39.86 -7.16
C GLY A 432 34.27 38.59 -7.70
N LEU A 433 35.07 37.77 -8.36
CA LEU A 433 34.65 36.47 -8.89
C LEU A 433 34.38 35.50 -7.73
N LEU A 434 33.65 34.41 -7.96
CA LEU A 434 33.53 33.36 -6.95
C LEU A 434 34.91 32.71 -6.68
N LEU A 435 35.09 32.19 -5.47
CA LEU A 435 36.31 31.51 -5.05
C LEU A 435 36.52 30.24 -5.89
N GLY A 436 37.77 29.94 -6.20
CA GLY A 436 38.18 28.74 -6.94
C GLY A 436 38.02 28.86 -8.46
N ALA A 437 37.34 29.89 -8.98
CA ALA A 437 37.11 30.03 -10.42
C ALA A 437 38.36 30.49 -11.20
N ASP A 438 39.12 31.45 -10.67
CA ASP A 438 40.33 31.98 -11.30
C ASP A 438 41.43 32.24 -10.25
N ASP A 439 42.66 31.83 -10.54
CA ASP A 439 43.80 32.00 -9.61
C ASP A 439 44.24 33.47 -9.49
N GLY A 440 44.05 34.25 -10.57
CA GLY A 440 44.38 35.68 -10.63
C GLY A 440 43.32 36.62 -10.08
N ALA A 441 42.21 36.09 -9.53
CA ALA A 441 41.10 36.90 -9.06
C ALA A 441 41.52 37.87 -7.95
N ARG A 442 41.15 39.14 -8.11
CA ARG A 442 41.38 40.20 -7.12
C ARG A 442 40.07 40.59 -6.44
N TYR A 443 40.17 40.92 -5.17
CA TYR A 443 39.04 41.25 -4.31
C TYR A 443 39.21 42.66 -3.72
N PRO A 444 38.72 43.72 -4.40
CA PRO A 444 38.78 45.09 -3.91
C PRO A 444 38.01 45.25 -2.60
N VAL A 445 38.53 46.13 -1.74
CA VAL A 445 37.97 46.43 -0.42
C VAL A 445 37.30 47.80 -0.46
N VAL A 446 36.10 47.89 0.11
CA VAL A 446 35.39 49.15 0.37
C VAL A 446 35.22 49.34 1.88
N SER A 447 35.19 50.59 2.34
CA SER A 447 35.22 50.90 3.78
C SER A 447 34.18 51.94 4.19
N PRO A 448 32.87 51.63 4.12
CA PRO A 448 31.83 52.50 4.67
C PRO A 448 32.02 52.73 6.17
N ARG A 449 31.57 53.89 6.64
CA ARG A 449 31.52 54.24 8.05
C ARG A 449 30.14 53.91 8.64
N LEU A 450 30.13 53.15 9.72
CA LEU A 450 28.93 52.82 10.46
C LEU A 450 28.63 53.86 11.56
N GLU A 451 27.37 53.95 11.92
CA GLU A 451 26.82 54.77 13.00
C GLU A 451 26.37 53.89 14.16
N VAL A 452 26.18 54.49 15.33
CA VAL A 452 25.64 53.77 16.50
C VAL A 452 24.24 53.27 16.16
N ASP A 453 23.91 52.06 16.60
CA ASP A 453 22.66 51.35 16.31
C ASP A 453 22.45 50.93 14.85
N ASP A 454 23.45 51.10 13.98
CA ASP A 454 23.44 50.45 12.67
C ASP A 454 23.38 48.93 12.85
N LEU A 455 22.51 48.29 12.06
CA LEU A 455 22.39 46.85 11.98
C LEU A 455 22.93 46.38 10.62
N VAL A 456 23.93 45.50 10.64
CA VAL A 456 24.50 44.91 9.42
C VAL A 456 24.20 43.42 9.41
N LEU A 457 23.60 42.93 8.32
CA LEU A 457 23.29 41.52 8.10
C LEU A 457 24.16 40.95 6.97
N LEU A 458 25.01 39.98 7.32
CA LEU A 458 25.66 39.07 6.38
C LEU A 458 24.80 37.81 6.29
N TYR A 459 24.58 37.28 5.09
CA TYR A 459 23.64 36.18 4.86
C TYR A 459 24.00 35.40 3.60
N THR A 460 23.68 34.11 3.60
CA THR A 460 23.77 33.21 2.45
C THR A 460 22.50 33.24 1.60
N ASP A 461 22.54 32.65 0.41
CA ASP A 461 21.43 32.65 -0.56
C ASP A 461 20.22 31.86 -0.09
N GLY A 462 20.38 30.86 0.78
CA GLY A 462 19.24 30.16 1.39
C GLY A 462 18.23 31.09 2.11
N LEU A 463 18.65 32.29 2.55
CA LEU A 463 17.73 33.28 3.12
C LEU A 463 16.75 33.89 2.09
N VAL A 464 17.18 33.99 0.82
CA VAL A 464 16.47 34.76 -0.22
C VAL A 464 16.10 33.95 -1.45
N GLU A 465 16.65 32.76 -1.66
CA GLU A 465 16.39 31.90 -2.80
C GLU A 465 15.40 30.77 -2.47
N ARG A 466 14.39 30.58 -3.34
CA ARG A 466 13.49 29.41 -3.34
C ARG A 466 13.20 29.00 -4.77
N ARG A 467 13.13 27.68 -5.05
CA ARG A 467 12.76 27.19 -6.40
C ARG A 467 11.29 27.42 -6.76
N SER A 468 10.42 27.67 -5.78
CA SER A 468 8.95 27.73 -5.94
C SER A 468 8.32 29.08 -5.59
N GLY A 469 9.11 30.15 -5.45
CA GLY A 469 8.64 31.53 -5.25
C GLY A 469 9.69 32.56 -5.71
N GLY A 470 9.26 33.77 -6.08
CA GLY A 470 10.18 34.80 -6.57
C GLY A 470 11.11 35.29 -5.47
N ALA A 471 12.43 35.18 -5.67
CA ALA A 471 13.48 35.62 -4.74
C ALA A 471 13.32 37.08 -4.27
N ASP A 472 12.74 37.94 -5.11
CA ASP A 472 12.46 39.34 -4.80
C ASP A 472 11.47 39.53 -3.62
N ASP A 473 10.52 38.61 -3.41
CA ASP A 473 9.56 38.72 -2.30
C ASP A 473 10.22 38.41 -0.95
N LEU A 474 11.13 37.43 -0.90
CA LEU A 474 11.87 37.08 0.32
C LEU A 474 12.83 38.18 0.74
N LEU A 475 13.67 38.67 -0.20
CA LEU A 475 14.57 39.78 0.08
C LEU A 475 13.79 41.03 0.53
N GLY A 476 12.63 41.29 -0.08
CA GLY A 476 11.73 42.37 0.33
C GLY A 476 11.21 42.23 1.77
N ARG A 477 10.93 41.00 2.23
CA ARG A 477 10.52 40.71 3.62
C ARG A 477 11.68 40.89 4.60
N VAL A 478 12.87 40.38 4.26
CA VAL A 478 14.09 40.57 5.07
C VAL A 478 14.37 42.06 5.26
N ARG A 479 14.32 42.85 4.18
CA ARG A 479 14.53 44.31 4.25
C ARG A 479 13.49 45.02 5.12
N ARG A 480 12.21 44.62 5.03
CA ARG A 480 11.15 45.15 5.90
C ARG A 480 11.41 44.83 7.37
N ALA A 481 11.71 43.58 7.70
CA ALA A 481 12.02 43.16 9.07
C ALA A 481 13.22 43.93 9.66
N LEU A 482 14.30 44.09 8.89
CA LEU A 482 15.47 44.88 9.30
C LEU A 482 15.14 46.38 9.45
N SER A 483 14.30 46.93 8.56
CA SER A 483 13.85 48.32 8.64
C SER A 483 13.07 48.56 9.93
N ASP A 484 12.09 47.71 10.23
CA ASP A 484 11.26 47.80 11.45
C ASP A 484 12.11 47.72 12.73
N LEU A 485 13.11 46.82 12.76
CA LEU A 485 14.05 46.70 13.88
C LEU A 485 14.92 47.95 14.04
N SER A 486 15.47 48.48 12.95
CA SER A 486 16.32 49.67 12.98
C SER A 486 15.56 50.98 13.28
N ALA A 487 14.22 50.98 13.17
CA ALA A 487 13.39 52.13 13.50
C ALA A 487 13.22 52.32 15.02
N LEU A 488 13.32 51.23 15.79
CA LEU A 488 13.17 51.22 17.25
C LEU A 488 14.38 50.51 17.86
N PRO A 489 15.57 51.15 17.83
CA PRO A 489 16.78 50.55 18.38
C PRO A 489 16.62 50.31 19.88
N GLY A 490 17.04 49.11 20.31
CA GLY A 490 16.99 48.67 21.70
C GLY A 490 17.74 47.36 21.88
N ASP A 491 17.98 46.99 23.14
CA ASP A 491 18.84 45.85 23.50
C ASP A 491 18.31 44.50 22.99
N GLU A 492 17.00 44.38 22.73
CA GLU A 492 16.39 43.16 22.21
C GLU A 492 16.39 43.04 20.67
N MET A 493 16.99 44.00 19.95
CA MET A 493 16.96 44.04 18.48
C MET A 493 17.45 42.72 17.86
N LEU A 494 18.61 42.23 18.31
CA LEU A 494 19.21 41.00 17.81
C LEU A 494 18.49 39.74 18.31
N VAL A 495 17.86 39.79 19.49
CA VAL A 495 17.07 38.66 20.04
C VAL A 495 15.82 38.40 19.19
N ARG A 496 15.19 39.45 18.67
CA ARG A 496 13.98 39.35 17.84
C ARG A 496 14.27 38.92 16.40
N LEU A 497 15.50 39.13 15.93
CA LEU A 497 15.87 38.94 14.53
C LEU A 497 15.70 37.49 14.03
N PRO A 498 16.17 36.44 14.75
CA PRO A 498 15.95 35.07 14.31
C PRO A 498 14.48 34.75 14.07
N GLY A 499 13.57 35.15 14.97
CA GLY A 499 12.13 34.90 14.82
C GLY A 499 11.48 35.60 13.62
N LEU A 500 12.06 36.70 13.14
CA LEU A 500 11.60 37.44 11.96
C LEU A 500 12.20 36.90 10.64
N LEU A 501 13.36 36.24 10.73
CA LEU A 501 14.10 35.64 9.62
C LEU A 501 13.96 34.11 9.53
N HIS A 502 13.23 33.47 10.45
CA HIS A 502 13.13 32.01 10.55
C HIS A 502 12.27 31.42 9.42
N TYR A 503 12.87 31.28 8.25
CA TYR A 503 12.29 30.55 7.13
C TYR A 503 13.28 29.45 6.77
N ALA A 504 13.02 28.21 7.21
CA ALA A 504 13.77 27.08 6.67
C ALA A 504 13.54 27.03 5.15
N SER A 505 14.63 26.99 4.39
CA SER A 505 14.55 26.64 2.97
C SER A 505 14.56 25.11 2.88
N PRO A 506 13.65 24.48 2.14
CA PRO A 506 13.72 23.05 1.90
C PRO A 506 14.91 22.67 1.00
N ASP A 507 15.44 23.66 0.26
CA ASP A 507 16.38 23.45 -0.83
C ASP A 507 17.84 23.71 -0.43
N ASP A 508 18.11 24.60 0.52
CA ASP A 508 19.48 25.01 0.90
C ASP A 508 19.62 25.42 2.37
N ASP A 509 20.85 25.41 2.87
CA ASP A 509 21.15 25.89 4.21
C ASP A 509 21.06 27.42 4.27
N THR A 510 20.76 27.94 5.46
CA THR A 510 20.66 29.39 5.67
C THR A 510 21.53 29.79 6.85
N CYS A 511 22.60 30.51 6.56
CA CYS A 511 23.45 31.13 7.55
C CYS A 511 23.30 32.65 7.53
N THR A 512 23.10 33.23 8.70
CA THR A 512 23.04 34.67 8.91
C THR A 512 23.92 35.08 10.08
N LEU A 513 24.64 36.19 9.90
CA LEU A 513 25.43 36.85 10.93
C LEU A 513 25.01 38.32 10.95
N ALA A 514 24.30 38.69 12.01
CA ALA A 514 23.85 40.04 12.25
C ALA A 514 24.74 40.71 13.30
N VAL A 515 25.11 41.96 13.07
CA VAL A 515 25.85 42.77 14.04
C VAL A 515 25.20 44.12 14.24
N ARG A 516 25.09 44.56 15.49
CA ARG A 516 24.63 45.89 15.90
C ARG A 516 25.82 46.70 16.39
N VAL A 517 25.94 47.95 15.94
CA VAL A 517 26.98 48.87 16.42
C VAL A 517 26.63 49.42 17.79
N LEU A 518 27.53 49.22 18.75
CA LEU A 518 27.36 49.70 20.12
C LEU A 518 27.86 51.15 20.29
N PRO A 519 27.36 51.89 21.30
CA PRO A 519 27.74 53.27 21.60
C PRO A 519 29.23 53.49 21.89
#